data_AF-A0A026WRH4-F1
#
_entry.id   AF-A0A026WRH4-F1
#
_cell.length_a   1.000
_cell.length_b   1.000
_cell.length_c   1.000
_cell.angle_alpha   90.00
_cell.angle_beta   90.00
_cell.angle_gamma   90.00
#
_symmetry.space_group_name_H-M   'P 1'
#
loop_
_entity.id
_entity.type
_entity.pdbx_description
1 polymer ?
#
loop_
_entity_poly.entity_id
_entity_poly.type
_entity_poly.pdbx_seq_one_letter_code
_entity_poly.pdbx_strand_id
1 'polypeptide(L)'
;MRILGFTFKILMSCGCWIPNSWRSPHRRLMYHVYTIFILMLINTFTLSQFLDIILTVDNADDFTDNFYMMLAMIVSCFKMFSLLINRGNIAMLTDILMKGPCKPLEQEEIEIRQKFDKLIETNTLHYMILVELTCASTAVASLFTDYRKTQLTFRAWLPFNYSSTMLYHFTYFHQLISLTVGSVLHVACDGLICGLLLHICCQMEILSYRLKKIVCSPERIRDCVIQHNLIFKFAFMLNKKFRFTITFQFLVSTLVVCFTLYQLTKTSGKFVEIGLYMSCMLTQIFLYCWYGNEVKLK
;
A
#
# COMPACT_ATOMS: atom_id res chain seq x y z
N MET A 1 -6.36 -20.07 11.00
CA MET A 1 -5.93 -19.43 9.74
C MET A 1 -6.18 -17.93 9.86
N ARG A 2 -5.19 -17.07 9.60
CA ARG A 2 -5.33 -15.60 9.70
C ARG A 2 -5.58 -15.07 8.29
N ILE A 3 -6.75 -14.47 8.06
CA ILE A 3 -7.09 -13.78 6.81
C ILE A 3 -6.02 -12.71 6.50
N LEU A 4 -5.63 -12.60 5.22
CA LEU A 4 -4.63 -11.64 4.73
C LEU A 4 -3.27 -11.76 5.46
N GLY A 5 -2.87 -12.99 5.81
CA GLY A 5 -1.67 -13.26 6.61
C GLY A 5 -0.39 -12.64 6.03
N PHE A 6 -0.18 -12.72 4.71
CA PHE A 6 0.95 -12.11 4.02
C PHE A 6 0.93 -10.57 4.14
N THR A 7 -0.19 -9.93 3.78
CA THR A 7 -0.37 -8.47 3.87
C THR A 7 -0.16 -7.95 5.29
N PHE A 8 -0.66 -8.66 6.31
CA PHE A 8 -0.42 -8.26 7.70
C PHE A 8 1.05 -8.37 8.12
N LYS A 9 1.85 -9.28 7.52
CA LYS A 9 3.30 -9.32 7.74
C LYS A 9 3.97 -8.07 7.19
N ILE A 10 3.57 -7.62 6.00
CA ILE A 10 4.07 -6.38 5.39
C ILE A 10 3.65 -5.16 6.24
N LEU A 11 2.39 -5.10 6.70
CA LEU A 11 1.95 -4.04 7.61
C LEU A 11 2.72 -4.03 8.94
N MET A 12 3.08 -5.20 9.46
CA MET A 12 3.92 -5.32 10.66
C MET A 12 5.32 -4.74 10.41
N SER A 13 5.94 -5.03 9.26
CA SER A 13 7.25 -4.47 8.91
C SER A 13 7.21 -2.97 8.67
N CYS A 14 6.14 -2.40 8.12
CA CYS A 14 6.03 -0.94 7.92
C CYS A 14 5.68 -0.14 9.19
N GLY A 15 5.61 -0.77 10.36
CA GLY A 15 5.20 -0.09 11.59
C GLY A 15 3.69 0.21 11.66
N CYS A 16 2.88 -0.34 10.73
CA CYS A 16 1.45 -0.04 10.63
C CYS A 16 0.55 -0.97 11.45
N TRP A 17 1.03 -2.14 11.88
CA TRP A 17 0.20 -3.12 12.59
C TRP A 17 0.96 -3.84 13.71
N ILE A 18 0.45 -3.79 14.95
CA ILE A 18 1.09 -4.46 16.08
C ILE A 18 0.90 -5.99 15.97
N PRO A 19 1.94 -6.81 16.11
CA PRO A 19 1.81 -8.26 16.16
C PRO A 19 0.94 -8.73 17.34
N ASN A 20 -0.04 -9.60 17.09
CA ASN A 20 -0.91 -10.14 18.15
C ASN A 20 -0.17 -10.98 19.20
N SER A 21 1.02 -11.49 18.86
CA SER A 21 1.92 -12.21 19.79
C SER A 21 2.56 -11.29 20.82
N TRP A 22 2.58 -9.97 20.59
CA TRP A 22 3.22 -8.98 21.47
C TRP A 22 2.20 -8.44 22.49
N ARG A 23 1.90 -9.29 23.47
CA ARG A 23 0.96 -8.95 24.56
C ARG A 23 1.60 -8.13 25.69
N SER A 24 2.91 -8.24 25.92
CA SER A 24 3.57 -7.55 27.01
C SER A 24 3.64 -6.02 26.77
N PRO A 25 3.49 -5.21 27.84
CA PRO A 25 3.47 -3.75 27.71
C PRO A 25 4.78 -3.20 27.13
N HIS A 26 5.94 -3.76 27.51
CA HIS A 26 7.23 -3.35 26.98
C HIS A 26 7.35 -3.58 25.46
N ARG A 27 6.94 -4.75 24.95
CA ARG A 27 6.99 -5.03 23.50
C ARG A 27 6.06 -4.10 22.72
N ARG A 28 4.88 -3.79 23.27
CA ARG A 28 3.97 -2.81 22.65
C ARG A 28 4.59 -1.42 22.60
N LEU A 29 5.21 -0.97 23.69
CA LEU A 29 5.92 0.32 23.73
C LEU A 29 7.04 0.37 22.68
N MET A 30 7.87 -0.68 22.57
CA MET A 30 8.91 -0.76 21.55
C MET A 30 8.33 -0.65 20.13
N TYR A 31 7.20 -1.30 19.86
CA TYR A 31 6.56 -1.19 18.55
C TYR A 31 5.99 0.21 18.30
N HIS A 32 5.45 0.89 19.32
CA HIS A 32 5.00 2.27 19.19
C HIS A 32 6.16 3.22 18.87
N VAL A 33 7.31 3.06 19.53
CA VAL A 33 8.53 3.80 19.21
C VAL A 33 8.96 3.53 17.76
N TYR A 34 8.92 2.27 17.34
CA TYR A 34 9.19 1.89 15.94
C TYR A 34 8.22 2.55 14.95
N THR A 35 6.91 2.54 15.22
CA THR A 35 5.91 3.24 14.38
C THR A 35 6.23 4.74 14.27
N ILE A 36 6.59 5.39 15.38
CA ILE A 36 6.93 6.82 15.39
C ILE A 36 8.20 7.06 14.57
N PHE A 37 9.21 6.20 14.70
CA PHE A 37 10.43 6.27 13.91
C PHE A 37 10.15 6.17 12.40
N ILE A 38 9.37 5.18 11.96
CA ILE A 38 8.98 5.03 10.55
C ILE A 38 8.18 6.25 10.06
N LEU A 39 7.27 6.76 10.89
CA LEU A 39 6.50 7.96 10.57
C LEU A 39 7.44 9.17 10.37
N MET A 40 8.37 9.40 11.29
CA MET A 40 9.36 10.49 11.17
C MET A 40 10.22 10.33 9.92
N LEU A 41 10.68 9.11 9.64
CA LEU A 41 11.51 8.79 8.48
C LEU A 41 10.83 9.23 7.17
N ILE A 42 9.62 8.75 6.90
CA ILE A 42 8.87 9.06 5.66
C ILE A 42 8.51 10.55 5.59
N ASN A 43 8.03 11.15 6.69
CA ASN A 43 7.57 12.54 6.69
C ASN A 43 8.73 13.53 6.54
N THR A 44 9.88 13.29 7.18
CA THR A 44 11.06 14.17 7.04
C THR A 44 11.61 14.15 5.63
N PHE A 45 11.66 12.97 4.98
CA PHE A 45 12.03 12.87 3.58
C PHE A 45 11.06 13.64 2.68
N THR A 46 9.76 13.43 2.84
CA THR A 46 8.72 14.13 2.05
C THR A 46 8.80 15.65 2.24
N LEU A 47 8.98 16.11 3.48
CA LEU A 47 9.10 17.53 3.81
C LEU A 47 10.34 18.15 3.15
N SER A 48 11.47 17.44 3.13
CA SER A 48 12.70 17.94 2.50
C SER A 48 12.54 18.16 0.99
N GLN A 49 11.81 17.26 0.30
CA GLN A 49 11.50 17.41 -1.13
C GLN A 49 10.50 18.54 -1.37
N PHE A 50 9.49 18.67 -0.51
CA PHE A 50 8.50 19.74 -0.60
C PHE A 50 9.12 21.13 -0.42
N LEU A 51 10.02 21.28 0.55
CA LEU A 51 10.74 22.53 0.79
C LEU A 51 11.69 22.87 -0.36
N ASP A 52 12.31 21.86 -0.99
CA ASP A 52 13.15 22.07 -2.18
C ASP A 52 12.38 22.74 -3.32
N ILE A 53 11.17 22.26 -3.59
CA ILE A 53 10.32 22.82 -4.65
C ILE A 53 9.91 24.26 -4.36
N ILE A 54 9.69 24.61 -3.09
CA ILE A 54 9.25 25.96 -2.71
C ILE A 54 10.43 26.95 -2.66
N LEU A 55 11.60 26.50 -2.22
CA LEU A 55 12.71 27.39 -1.83
C LEU A 55 13.89 27.38 -2.81
N THR A 56 14.08 26.32 -3.59
CA THR A 56 15.28 26.11 -4.42
C THR A 56 14.98 26.01 -5.91
N VAL A 57 13.77 25.63 -6.29
CA VAL A 57 13.45 25.34 -7.70
C VAL A 57 13.11 26.62 -8.46
N ASP A 58 14.00 26.97 -9.39
CA ASP A 58 13.87 28.20 -10.20
C ASP A 58 13.44 27.93 -11.66
N ASN A 59 13.54 26.68 -12.16
CA ASN A 59 13.18 26.34 -13.53
C ASN A 59 12.26 25.11 -13.62
N ALA A 60 11.56 24.99 -14.76
CA ALA A 60 10.57 23.93 -14.99
C ALA A 60 11.20 22.53 -15.04
N ASP A 61 12.46 22.44 -15.45
CA ASP A 61 13.19 21.19 -15.62
C ASP A 61 13.49 20.55 -14.26
N ASP A 62 14.07 21.36 -13.38
CA ASP A 62 14.30 21.07 -11.98
C ASP A 62 13.00 20.67 -11.29
N PHE A 63 11.93 21.44 -11.50
CA PHE A 63 10.62 21.13 -10.95
C PHE A 63 10.20 19.69 -11.30
N THR A 64 10.21 19.34 -12.60
CA THR A 64 9.73 18.04 -13.06
C THR A 64 10.58 16.85 -12.61
N ASP A 65 11.89 17.03 -12.43
CA ASP A 65 12.84 15.96 -12.09
C ASP A 65 12.52 15.25 -10.76
N ASN A 66 11.94 15.93 -9.78
CA ASN A 66 11.59 15.33 -8.47
C ASN A 66 10.10 15.35 -8.14
N PHE A 67 9.28 16.06 -8.91
CA PHE A 67 7.87 16.27 -8.57
C PHE A 67 7.09 14.95 -8.51
N TYR A 68 7.34 14.02 -9.44
CA TYR A 68 6.65 12.73 -9.46
C TYR A 68 6.98 11.88 -8.21
N MET A 69 8.25 11.89 -7.76
CA MET A 69 8.66 11.19 -6.54
C MET A 69 8.08 11.84 -5.29
N MET A 70 8.11 13.17 -5.20
CA MET A 70 7.50 13.89 -4.08
C MET A 70 6.00 13.55 -3.96
N LEU A 71 5.27 13.54 -5.08
CA LEU A 71 3.86 13.16 -5.10
C LEU A 71 3.64 11.73 -4.57
N ALA A 72 4.47 10.76 -4.97
CA ALA A 72 4.40 9.40 -4.45
C ALA A 72 4.66 9.35 -2.93
N MET A 73 5.62 10.12 -2.42
CA MET A 73 5.91 10.18 -0.99
C MET A 73 4.80 10.88 -0.19
N ILE A 74 4.13 11.88 -0.76
CA ILE A 74 2.92 12.47 -0.17
C ILE A 74 1.81 11.40 -0.02
N VAL A 75 1.63 10.55 -1.04
CA VAL A 75 0.69 9.43 -0.97
C VAL A 75 1.12 8.41 0.09
N SER A 76 2.42 8.11 0.21
CA SER A 76 2.94 7.25 1.28
C SER A 76 2.57 7.80 2.65
N CYS A 77 2.84 9.09 2.91
CA CYS A 77 2.45 9.75 4.17
C CYS A 77 0.95 9.63 4.42
N PHE A 78 0.15 9.96 3.42
CA PHE A 78 -1.30 9.92 3.51
C PHE A 78 -1.83 8.51 3.84
N LYS A 79 -1.29 7.47 3.18
CA LYS A 79 -1.61 6.07 3.44
C LYS A 79 -1.20 5.63 4.84
N MET A 80 -0.01 6.05 5.30
CA MET A 80 0.46 5.78 6.66
C MET A 80 -0.58 6.26 7.67
N PHE A 81 -0.97 7.54 7.59
CA PHE A 81 -1.96 8.12 8.50
C PHE A 81 -3.32 7.43 8.39
N SER A 82 -3.79 7.15 7.16
CA SER A 82 -5.04 6.44 6.94
C SER A 82 -5.05 5.05 7.60
N LEU A 83 -3.98 4.27 7.44
CA LEU A 83 -3.84 2.96 8.07
C LEU A 83 -3.83 3.05 9.60
N LEU A 84 -3.07 3.99 10.16
CA LEU A 84 -2.96 4.18 11.61
C LEU A 84 -4.31 4.57 12.24
N ILE A 85 -5.03 5.52 11.62
CA ILE A 85 -6.36 5.96 12.08
C ILE A 85 -7.39 4.83 11.95
N ASN A 86 -7.31 4.04 10.88
CA ASN A 86 -8.29 2.99 10.59
C ASN A 86 -7.98 1.63 11.26
N ARG A 87 -6.93 1.50 12.09
CA ARG A 87 -6.55 0.23 12.74
C ARG A 87 -7.72 -0.50 13.40
N GLY A 88 -8.54 0.21 14.17
CA GLY A 88 -9.73 -0.38 14.82
C GLY A 88 -10.79 -0.85 13.82
N ASN A 89 -11.00 -0.11 12.74
CA ASN A 89 -11.94 -0.48 11.67
C ASN A 89 -11.44 -1.69 10.89
N ILE A 90 -10.14 -1.75 10.59
CA ILE A 90 -9.50 -2.90 9.93
C ILE A 90 -9.65 -4.16 10.79
N ALA A 91 -9.39 -4.04 12.11
CA ALA A 91 -9.58 -5.16 13.04
C ALA A 91 -11.03 -5.66 13.03
N MET A 92 -12.00 -4.75 13.10
CA MET A 92 -13.43 -5.07 13.01
C MET A 92 -13.79 -5.77 11.69
N LEU A 93 -13.33 -5.24 10.54
CA LEU A 93 -13.58 -5.85 9.23
C LEU A 93 -13.03 -7.28 9.17
N THR A 94 -11.78 -7.48 9.61
CA THR A 94 -11.19 -8.83 9.64
C THR A 94 -11.90 -9.77 10.60
N ASP A 95 -12.41 -9.27 11.72
CA ASP A 95 -13.15 -10.05 12.71
C ASP A 95 -14.50 -10.54 12.16
N ILE A 96 -15.20 -9.72 11.38
CA ILE A 96 -16.44 -10.11 10.68
C ILE A 96 -16.21 -11.33 9.79
N LEU A 97 -15.10 -11.35 9.04
CA LEU A 97 -14.80 -12.46 8.12
C LEU A 97 -14.37 -13.76 8.85
N MET A 98 -13.99 -13.66 10.12
CA MET A 98 -13.54 -14.77 10.96
C MET A 98 -14.65 -15.36 11.84
N LYS A 99 -15.75 -14.62 12.05
CA LYS A 99 -16.89 -15.05 12.88
C LYS A 99 -18.04 -15.58 12.02
N GLY A 100 -18.92 -16.36 12.64
CA GLY A 100 -20.16 -16.79 12.00
C GLY A 100 -21.08 -15.60 11.72
N PRO A 101 -21.87 -15.60 10.63
CA PRO A 101 -22.02 -16.65 9.61
C PRO A 101 -20.95 -16.63 8.49
N CYS A 102 -20.07 -15.63 8.42
CA CYS A 102 -19.07 -15.52 7.34
C CYS A 102 -17.95 -16.57 7.39
N LYS A 103 -17.71 -17.16 8.56
CA LYS A 103 -16.77 -18.26 8.74
C LYS A 103 -17.18 -19.48 7.90
N PRO A 104 -16.27 -20.08 7.11
CA PRO A 104 -16.54 -21.28 6.36
C PRO A 104 -16.69 -22.47 7.32
N LEU A 105 -17.66 -23.33 7.01
CA LEU A 105 -18.02 -24.51 7.82
C LEU A 105 -17.76 -25.81 7.07
N GLU A 106 -18.11 -25.85 5.78
CA GLU A 106 -17.97 -27.02 4.92
C GLU A 106 -16.63 -26.98 4.17
N GLN A 107 -16.15 -28.15 3.75
CA GLN A 107 -14.87 -28.30 3.09
C GLN A 107 -14.79 -27.46 1.80
N GLU A 108 -15.86 -27.44 1.02
CA GLU A 108 -15.94 -26.65 -0.21
C GLU A 108 -15.91 -25.13 0.07
N GLU A 109 -16.49 -24.68 1.19
CA GLU A 109 -16.38 -23.27 1.60
C GLU A 109 -14.96 -22.89 2.00
N ILE A 110 -14.23 -23.82 2.63
CA ILE A 110 -12.82 -23.66 2.97
C ILE A 110 -11.98 -23.58 1.68
N GLU A 111 -12.26 -24.43 0.69
CA GLU A 111 -11.58 -24.42 -0.61
C GLU A 111 -11.83 -23.13 -1.39
N ILE A 112 -13.07 -22.64 -1.41
CA ILE A 112 -13.40 -21.32 -1.99
C ILE A 112 -12.57 -20.24 -1.31
N ARG A 113 -12.53 -20.21 0.03
CA ARG A 113 -11.74 -19.21 0.76
C ARG A 113 -10.24 -19.31 0.44
N GLN A 114 -9.68 -20.52 0.43
CA GLN A 114 -8.26 -20.74 0.13
C GLN A 114 -7.89 -20.29 -1.28
N LYS A 115 -8.76 -20.51 -2.27
CA LYS A 115 -8.58 -20.03 -3.64
C LYS A 115 -8.43 -18.51 -3.68
N PHE A 116 -9.31 -17.79 -3.00
CA PHE A 116 -9.24 -16.32 -2.92
C PHE A 116 -8.03 -15.84 -2.11
N ASP A 117 -7.72 -16.47 -0.97
CA ASP A 117 -6.53 -16.14 -0.18
C ASP A 117 -5.24 -16.28 -0.99
N LYS A 118 -5.10 -17.37 -1.75
CA LYS A 118 -3.94 -17.62 -2.62
C LYS A 118 -3.84 -16.61 -3.76
N LEU A 119 -4.98 -16.22 -4.35
CA LEU A 119 -5.03 -15.18 -5.38
C LEU A 119 -4.57 -13.83 -4.82
N ILE A 120 -5.05 -13.42 -3.65
CA ILE A 120 -4.65 -12.18 -2.99
C ILE A 120 -3.15 -12.18 -2.68
N GLU A 121 -2.66 -13.28 -2.09
CA GLU A 121 -1.24 -13.41 -1.73
C GLU A 121 -0.35 -13.37 -2.97
N THR A 122 -0.73 -14.10 -4.02
CA THR A 122 0.02 -14.14 -5.29
C THR A 122 0.05 -12.78 -5.97
N ASN A 123 -1.09 -12.09 -6.07
CA ASN A 123 -1.15 -10.76 -6.68
C ASN A 123 -0.36 -9.72 -5.87
N THR A 124 -0.47 -9.76 -4.53
CA THR A 124 0.28 -8.86 -3.65
C THR A 124 1.78 -9.12 -3.75
N LEU A 125 2.20 -10.38 -3.87
CA LEU A 125 3.60 -10.75 -4.04
C LEU A 125 4.17 -10.26 -5.37
N HIS A 126 3.47 -10.47 -6.50
CA HIS A 126 3.91 -9.96 -7.79
C HIS A 126 4.00 -8.44 -7.81
N TYR A 127 3.01 -7.76 -7.21
CA TYR A 127 3.04 -6.31 -7.07
C TYR A 127 4.21 -5.84 -6.21
N MET A 128 4.49 -6.51 -5.09
CA MET A 128 5.64 -6.23 -4.24
C MET A 128 6.96 -6.40 -5.00
N ILE A 129 7.13 -7.49 -5.75
CA ILE A 129 8.34 -7.75 -6.53
C ILE A 129 8.57 -6.63 -7.55
N LEU A 130 7.53 -6.22 -8.28
CA LEU A 130 7.64 -5.15 -9.27
C LEU A 130 8.09 -3.82 -8.63
N VAL A 131 7.44 -3.44 -7.52
CA VAL A 131 7.72 -2.18 -6.81
C VAL A 131 9.12 -2.20 -6.20
N GLU A 132 9.48 -3.25 -5.48
CA GLU A 132 10.78 -3.34 -4.81
C GLU A 132 11.93 -3.51 -5.80
N LEU A 133 11.71 -4.19 -6.94
CA LEU A 133 12.70 -4.23 -8.03
C LEU A 133 12.96 -2.83 -8.60
N THR A 134 11.91 -2.02 -8.72
CA THR A 134 12.03 -0.63 -9.21
C THR A 134 12.76 0.26 -8.19
N CYS A 135 12.46 0.11 -6.90
CA CYS A 135 13.21 0.82 -5.84
C CYS A 135 14.67 0.39 -5.80
N ALA A 136 14.95 -0.92 -5.91
CA ALA A 136 16.30 -1.46 -5.96
C ALA A 136 17.06 -0.96 -7.19
N SER A 137 16.44 -0.96 -8.38
CA SER A 137 17.09 -0.43 -9.60
C SER A 137 17.42 1.04 -9.48
N THR A 138 16.53 1.84 -8.87
CA THR A 138 16.74 3.27 -8.61
C THR A 138 17.90 3.49 -7.64
N ALA A 139 17.92 2.74 -6.53
CA ALA A 139 18.98 2.83 -5.54
C ALA A 139 20.34 2.41 -6.12
N VAL A 140 20.38 1.34 -6.92
CA VAL A 140 21.59 0.88 -7.60
C VAL A 140 22.07 1.93 -8.60
N ALA A 141 21.18 2.47 -9.45
CA ALA A 141 21.54 3.52 -10.40
C ALA A 141 22.16 4.72 -9.68
N SER A 142 21.52 5.21 -8.61
CA SER A 142 22.00 6.35 -7.84
C SER A 142 23.34 6.11 -7.16
N LEU A 143 23.60 4.89 -6.68
CA LEU A 143 24.91 4.52 -6.13
C LEU A 143 26.04 4.57 -7.17
N PHE A 144 25.73 4.27 -8.44
CA PHE A 144 26.71 4.33 -9.52
C PHE A 144 26.86 5.73 -10.13
N THR A 145 25.83 6.59 -10.06
CA THR A 145 25.85 7.93 -10.65
C THR A 145 26.03 9.03 -9.61
N ASP A 146 25.03 9.25 -8.77
CA ASP A 146 24.90 10.43 -7.92
C ASP A 146 25.84 10.33 -6.73
N TYR A 147 25.91 9.14 -6.12
CA TYR A 147 26.78 8.88 -4.99
C TYR A 147 28.26 9.13 -5.32
N ARG A 148 28.69 8.71 -6.52
CA ARG A 148 30.07 8.95 -7.00
C ARG A 148 30.37 10.43 -7.25
N LYS A 149 29.33 11.23 -7.54
CA LYS A 149 29.42 12.69 -7.74
C LYS A 149 29.13 13.47 -6.47
N THR A 150 28.98 12.82 -5.31
CA THR A 150 28.59 13.44 -4.04
C THR A 150 27.27 14.23 -4.12
N GLN A 151 26.32 13.71 -4.90
CA GLN A 151 24.99 14.26 -5.09
C GLN A 151 23.93 13.35 -4.44
N LEU A 152 22.88 13.97 -3.89
CA LEU A 152 21.72 13.23 -3.36
C LEU A 152 20.92 12.59 -4.49
N THR A 153 20.34 11.41 -4.25
CA THR A 153 19.49 10.71 -5.21
C THR A 153 18.29 11.55 -5.63
N PHE A 154 17.64 12.19 -4.64
CA PHE A 154 16.56 13.12 -4.87
C PHE A 154 16.98 14.47 -4.33
N ARG A 155 16.72 15.54 -5.10
CA ARG A 155 16.99 16.89 -4.60
C ARG A 155 16.06 17.18 -3.44
N ALA A 156 16.62 17.83 -2.43
CA ALA A 156 16.00 18.03 -1.15
C ALA A 156 16.61 19.27 -0.50
N TRP A 157 15.77 20.07 0.12
CA TRP A 157 16.19 21.17 0.96
C TRP A 157 16.38 20.67 2.39
N LEU A 158 17.51 21.03 3.00
CA LEU A 158 17.87 20.61 4.34
C LEU A 158 18.23 21.84 5.18
N PRO A 159 17.86 21.86 6.47
CA PRO A 159 18.17 22.98 7.37
C PRO A 159 19.65 23.01 7.78
N PHE A 160 20.48 22.08 7.30
CA PHE A 160 21.90 21.98 7.59
C PHE A 160 22.69 21.77 6.30
N ASN A 161 23.93 22.26 6.28
CA ASN A 161 24.83 22.03 5.17
C ASN A 161 25.42 20.61 5.25
N TYR A 162 25.13 19.78 4.25
CA TYR A 162 25.62 18.41 4.15
C TYR A 162 27.00 18.30 3.47
N SER A 163 27.74 19.40 3.30
CA SER A 163 29.11 19.40 2.76
C SER A 163 30.08 18.49 3.54
N SER A 164 29.79 18.23 4.82
CA SER A 164 30.54 17.25 5.62
C SER A 164 30.23 15.84 5.17
N THR A 165 31.26 15.02 4.96
CA THR A 165 31.15 13.62 4.54
C THR A 165 30.16 12.84 5.41
N MET A 166 30.18 13.02 6.74
CA MET A 166 29.29 12.29 7.65
C MET A 166 27.82 12.65 7.41
N LEU A 167 27.51 13.94 7.28
CA LEU A 167 26.14 14.43 7.08
C LEU A 167 25.60 14.06 5.69
N TYR A 168 26.47 14.07 4.68
CA TYR A 168 26.13 13.59 3.34
C TYR A 168 25.67 12.13 3.36
N HIS A 169 26.47 11.21 3.93
CA HIS A 169 26.12 9.79 3.97
C HIS A 169 24.82 9.56 4.76
N PHE A 170 24.68 10.22 5.92
CA PHE A 170 23.47 10.13 6.72
C PHE A 170 22.23 10.52 5.91
N THR A 171 22.28 11.65 5.21
CA THR A 171 21.17 12.14 4.39
C THR A 171 20.89 11.23 3.21
N TYR A 172 21.93 10.80 2.49
CA TYR A 172 21.81 9.92 1.32
C TYR A 172 21.13 8.59 1.68
N PHE A 173 21.59 7.92 2.74
CA PHE A 173 20.97 6.68 3.19
C PHE A 173 19.58 6.90 3.81
N HIS A 174 19.35 8.03 4.48
CA HIS A 174 18.01 8.40 4.94
C HIS A 174 17.02 8.46 3.78
N GLN A 175 17.37 9.06 2.64
CA GLN A 175 16.50 9.11 1.46
C GLN A 175 16.20 7.71 0.91
N LEU A 176 17.22 6.87 0.73
CA LEU A 176 17.04 5.52 0.19
C LEU A 176 16.20 4.63 1.12
N ILE A 177 16.46 4.66 2.42
CA ILE A 177 15.67 3.90 3.39
C ILE A 177 14.23 4.42 3.43
N SER A 178 14.04 5.75 3.38
CA SER A 178 12.70 6.36 3.34
C SER A 178 11.92 5.94 2.10
N LEU A 179 12.58 5.90 0.94
CA LEU A 179 11.99 5.44 -0.31
C LEU A 179 11.53 3.98 -0.21
N THR A 180 12.40 3.08 0.23
CA THR A 180 12.07 1.65 0.37
C THR A 180 10.97 1.43 1.40
N VAL A 181 11.01 2.10 2.55
CA VAL A 181 9.95 1.97 3.54
C VAL A 181 8.62 2.51 3.01
N GLY A 182 8.66 3.62 2.25
CA GLY A 182 7.49 4.17 1.56
C GLY A 182 6.92 3.21 0.53
N SER A 183 7.75 2.57 -0.29
CA SER A 183 7.31 1.60 -1.31
C SER A 183 6.66 0.37 -0.70
N VAL A 184 7.25 -0.20 0.35
CA VAL A 184 6.66 -1.33 1.09
C VAL A 184 5.33 -0.92 1.73
N LEU A 185 5.23 0.30 2.27
CA LEU A 185 3.97 0.84 2.80
C LEU A 185 2.88 0.97 1.73
N HIS A 186 3.22 1.40 0.51
CA HIS A 186 2.27 1.42 -0.62
C HIS A 186 1.68 0.04 -0.88
N VAL A 187 2.55 -0.95 -1.05
CA VAL A 187 2.16 -2.35 -1.27
C VAL A 187 1.29 -2.86 -0.12
N ALA A 188 1.65 -2.56 1.13
CA ALA A 188 0.91 -2.98 2.31
C ALA A 188 -0.52 -2.41 2.35
N CYS A 189 -0.66 -1.12 2.09
CA CYS A 189 -1.95 -0.43 2.11
C CYS A 189 -2.86 -0.91 0.97
N ASP A 190 -2.31 -0.96 -0.24
CA ASP A 190 -3.06 -1.35 -1.43
C ASP A 190 -3.46 -2.82 -1.37
N GLY A 191 -2.53 -3.69 -0.98
CA GLY A 191 -2.80 -5.11 -0.75
C GLY A 191 -3.86 -5.35 0.33
N LEU A 192 -3.93 -4.50 1.37
CA LEU A 192 -4.96 -4.60 2.39
C LEU A 192 -6.34 -4.23 1.84
N ILE A 193 -6.45 -3.07 1.17
CA ILE A 193 -7.74 -2.59 0.65
C ILE A 193 -8.25 -3.55 -0.43
N CYS A 194 -7.39 -3.92 -1.38
CA CYS A 194 -7.69 -4.87 -2.44
C CYS A 194 -8.05 -6.26 -1.91
N GLY A 195 -7.31 -6.75 -0.92
CA GLY A 195 -7.59 -8.03 -0.29
C GLY A 195 -8.95 -8.04 0.42
N LEU A 196 -9.29 -6.97 1.14
CA LEU A 196 -10.61 -6.83 1.77
C LEU A 196 -11.74 -6.75 0.73
N LEU A 197 -11.54 -6.06 -0.39
CA LEU A 197 -12.50 -6.05 -1.51
C LEU A 197 -12.72 -7.45 -2.06
N LEU A 198 -11.66 -8.19 -2.34
CA LEU A 198 -11.78 -9.53 -2.91
C LEU A 198 -12.40 -10.54 -1.92
N HIS A 199 -12.26 -10.31 -0.61
CA HIS A 199 -13.00 -11.07 0.38
C HIS A 199 -14.52 -10.86 0.31
N ILE A 200 -15.01 -9.75 -0.23
CA ILE A 200 -16.44 -9.59 -0.53
C ILE A 200 -16.85 -10.60 -1.60
N CYS A 201 -16.09 -10.70 -2.70
CA CYS A 201 -16.32 -11.69 -3.76
C CYS A 201 -16.28 -13.13 -3.22
N CYS A 202 -15.30 -13.43 -2.37
CA CYS A 202 -15.21 -14.72 -1.68
C CYS A 202 -16.47 -15.03 -0.86
N GLN A 203 -16.97 -14.06 -0.09
CA GLN A 203 -18.17 -14.25 0.72
C GLN A 203 -19.44 -14.37 -0.13
N MET A 204 -19.54 -13.68 -1.26
CA MET A 204 -20.64 -13.85 -2.21
C MET A 204 -20.62 -15.24 -2.86
N GLU A 205 -19.45 -15.79 -3.15
CA GLU A 205 -19.31 -17.15 -3.70
C GLU A 205 -19.68 -18.23 -2.67
N ILE A 206 -19.27 -18.06 -1.40
CA ILE A 206 -19.72 -18.92 -0.30
C ILE A 206 -21.23 -18.83 -0.10
N LEU A 207 -21.79 -17.62 -0.15
CA LEU A 207 -23.24 -17.43 -0.05
C LEU A 207 -23.97 -18.14 -1.21
N SER A 208 -23.51 -17.99 -2.45
CA SER A 208 -24.07 -18.67 -3.62
C SER A 208 -24.06 -20.19 -3.46
N TYR A 209 -22.94 -20.74 -2.96
CA TYR A 209 -22.82 -22.17 -2.65
C TYR A 209 -23.86 -22.62 -1.62
N ARG A 210 -24.00 -21.89 -0.50
CA ARG A 210 -24.99 -22.18 0.54
C ARG A 210 -26.42 -22.09 0.00
N LEU A 211 -26.70 -21.08 -0.83
CA LEU A 211 -28.02 -20.88 -1.42
C LEU A 211 -28.43 -22.06 -2.32
N LYS A 212 -27.48 -22.65 -3.08
CA LYS A 212 -27.75 -23.85 -3.91
C LYS A 212 -28.14 -25.07 -3.07
N LYS A 213 -27.66 -25.17 -1.83
CA LYS A 213 -27.98 -26.27 -0.90
C LYS A 213 -29.27 -26.05 -0.09
N ILE A 214 -29.93 -24.89 -0.23
CA ILE A 214 -31.16 -24.58 0.52
C ILE A 214 -32.29 -25.57 0.24
N VAL A 215 -32.38 -26.10 -0.98
CA VAL A 215 -33.42 -27.07 -1.36
C VAL A 215 -33.41 -28.29 -0.42
N CYS A 216 -32.24 -28.68 0.10
CA CYS A 216 -32.09 -29.79 1.03
C CYS A 216 -32.14 -29.38 2.51
N SER A 217 -32.14 -28.08 2.83
CA SER A 217 -32.02 -27.56 4.20
C SER A 217 -32.64 -26.15 4.37
N PRO A 218 -33.98 -26.02 4.34
CA PRO A 218 -34.67 -24.72 4.37
C PRO A 218 -34.40 -23.91 5.66
N GLU A 219 -34.02 -24.56 6.76
CA GLU A 219 -33.67 -23.89 8.02
C GLU A 219 -32.45 -22.95 7.89
N ARG A 220 -31.60 -23.16 6.88
CA ARG A 220 -30.40 -22.35 6.61
C ARG A 220 -30.67 -21.04 5.86
N ILE A 221 -31.91 -20.81 5.39
CA ILE A 221 -32.29 -19.56 4.70
C ILE A 221 -32.02 -18.35 5.59
N ARG A 222 -32.37 -18.45 6.89
CA ARG A 222 -32.15 -17.38 7.85
C ARG A 222 -30.68 -16.97 7.93
N ASP A 223 -29.78 -17.93 8.01
CA ASP A 223 -28.33 -17.67 8.08
C ASP A 223 -27.79 -17.07 6.78
N CYS A 224 -28.31 -17.50 5.63
CA CYS A 224 -27.96 -16.92 4.33
C CYS A 224 -28.37 -15.45 4.22
N VAL A 225 -29.58 -15.09 4.69
CA VAL A 225 -30.04 -13.70 4.73
C VAL A 225 -29.19 -12.85 5.68
N ILE A 226 -28.84 -13.38 6.85
CA ILE A 226 -27.94 -12.69 7.80
C ILE A 226 -26.56 -12.50 7.18
N GLN A 227 -26.00 -13.52 6.53
CA GLN A 227 -24.71 -13.43 5.84
C GLN A 227 -24.75 -12.39 4.72
N HIS A 228 -25.77 -12.39 3.88
CA HIS A 228 -25.94 -11.40 2.81
C HIS A 228 -25.94 -9.96 3.36
N ASN A 229 -26.72 -9.71 4.41
CA ASN A 229 -26.75 -8.39 5.07
C ASN A 229 -25.40 -7.99 5.67
N LEU A 230 -24.65 -8.96 6.21
CA LEU A 230 -23.30 -8.73 6.71
C LEU A 230 -22.30 -8.42 5.59
N ILE A 231 -22.39 -9.07 4.44
CA ILE A 231 -21.57 -8.78 3.26
C ILE A 231 -21.83 -7.33 2.80
N PHE A 232 -23.12 -6.95 2.68
CA PHE A 232 -23.48 -5.58 2.29
C PHE A 232 -22.97 -4.54 3.29
N LYS A 233 -23.14 -4.79 4.59
CA LYS A 233 -22.62 -3.92 5.66
C LYS A 233 -21.10 -3.83 5.62
N PHE A 234 -20.42 -4.96 5.40
CA PHE A 234 -18.96 -5.01 5.25
C PHE A 234 -18.49 -4.16 4.08
N ALA A 235 -19.10 -4.32 2.90
CA ALA A 235 -18.78 -3.54 1.69
C ALA A 235 -18.98 -2.04 1.91
N PHE A 236 -20.10 -1.66 2.53
CA PHE A 236 -20.38 -0.25 2.87
C PHE A 236 -19.34 0.32 3.84
N MET A 237 -19.00 -0.42 4.90
CA MET A 237 -18.00 0.03 5.88
C MET A 237 -16.61 0.16 5.23
N LEU A 238 -16.20 -0.82 4.43
CA LEU A 238 -14.93 -0.77 3.71
C LEU A 238 -14.85 0.47 2.81
N ASN A 239 -15.87 0.68 1.98
CA ASN A 239 -15.95 1.85 1.10
C ASN A 239 -15.95 3.15 1.90
N LYS A 240 -16.76 3.27 2.96
CA LYS A 240 -16.82 4.49 3.79
C LYS A 240 -15.46 4.85 4.41
N LYS A 241 -14.68 3.85 4.82
CA LYS A 241 -13.39 4.07 5.50
C LYS A 241 -12.24 4.36 4.53
N PHE A 242 -12.23 3.71 3.37
CA PHE A 242 -11.12 3.83 2.42
C PHE A 242 -11.43 4.69 1.19
N ARG A 243 -12.68 5.15 0.98
CA ARG A 243 -13.04 6.00 -0.18
C ARG A 243 -12.09 7.18 -0.37
N PHE A 244 -11.74 7.88 0.71
CA PHE A 244 -10.91 9.07 0.63
C PHE A 244 -9.46 8.70 0.30
N THR A 245 -8.97 7.58 0.82
CA THR A 245 -7.66 7.02 0.44
C THR A 245 -7.61 6.59 -1.02
N ILE A 246 -8.66 5.95 -1.51
CA ILE A 246 -8.77 5.53 -2.90
C ILE A 246 -8.84 6.79 -3.80
N THR A 247 -9.70 7.76 -3.49
CA THR A 247 -9.81 9.00 -4.28
C THR A 247 -8.50 9.77 -4.33
N PHE A 248 -7.82 9.92 -3.19
CA PHE A 248 -6.52 10.59 -3.13
C PHE A 248 -5.45 9.84 -3.93
N GLN A 249 -5.44 8.51 -3.85
CA GLN A 249 -4.56 7.66 -4.64
C GLN A 249 -4.76 7.88 -6.14
N PHE A 250 -6.00 7.83 -6.64
CA PHE A 250 -6.28 8.02 -8.07
C PHE A 250 -5.87 9.42 -8.55
N LEU A 251 -6.23 10.47 -7.79
CA LEU A 251 -5.90 11.85 -8.13
C LEU A 251 -4.38 12.04 -8.29
N VAL A 252 -3.61 11.59 -7.29
CA VAL A 252 -2.16 11.76 -7.32
C VAL A 252 -1.52 10.83 -8.35
N SER A 253 -1.99 9.59 -8.51
CA SER A 253 -1.50 8.69 -9.56
C SER A 253 -1.67 9.26 -10.96
N THR A 254 -2.79 9.94 -11.26
CA THR A 254 -2.97 10.59 -12.56
C THR A 254 -1.92 11.68 -12.78
N LEU A 255 -1.68 12.54 -11.78
CA LEU A 255 -0.64 13.55 -11.85
C LEU A 255 0.74 12.91 -12.06
N VAL A 256 1.08 11.90 -11.26
CA VAL A 256 2.35 11.17 -11.36
C VAL A 256 2.54 10.60 -12.77
N VAL A 257 1.52 9.93 -13.33
CA VAL A 257 1.56 9.38 -14.69
C VAL A 257 1.82 10.48 -15.74
N CYS A 258 1.13 11.63 -15.64
CA CYS A 258 1.34 12.75 -16.55
C CYS A 258 2.78 13.29 -16.49
N PHE A 259 3.30 13.56 -15.29
CA PHE A 259 4.65 14.09 -15.12
C PHE A 259 5.73 13.08 -15.51
N THR A 260 5.51 11.80 -15.24
CA THR A 260 6.45 10.74 -15.61
C THR A 260 6.50 10.55 -17.13
N LEU A 261 5.36 10.65 -17.83
CA LEU A 261 5.32 10.64 -19.29
C LEU A 261 6.07 11.84 -19.87
N TYR A 262 5.85 13.04 -19.33
CA TYR A 262 6.60 14.23 -19.73
C TYR A 262 8.11 14.01 -19.58
N GLN A 263 8.55 13.49 -18.42
CA GLN A 263 9.96 13.19 -18.17
C GLN A 263 10.54 12.19 -19.16
N LEU A 264 9.76 11.17 -19.55
CA LEU A 264 10.16 10.16 -20.52
C LEU A 264 10.41 10.75 -21.91
N THR A 265 9.68 11.80 -22.29
CA THR A 265 9.92 12.49 -23.59
C THR A 265 11.21 13.30 -23.61
N LYS A 266 11.73 13.67 -22.44
CA LYS A 266 12.85 14.59 -22.31
C LYS A 266 14.19 13.92 -22.05
N THR A 267 14.19 12.78 -21.35
CA THR A 267 15.43 12.13 -20.87
C THR A 267 15.72 10.81 -21.60
N SER A 268 16.87 10.71 -22.27
CA SER A 268 17.34 9.46 -22.88
C SER A 268 18.05 8.52 -21.89
N GLY A 269 18.69 9.07 -20.84
CA GLY A 269 19.53 8.30 -19.91
C GLY A 269 18.82 7.59 -18.75
N LYS A 270 17.54 7.92 -18.46
CA LYS A 270 16.75 7.36 -17.35
C LYS A 270 15.54 6.54 -17.82
N PHE A 271 15.52 6.15 -19.10
CA PHE A 271 14.36 5.49 -19.72
C PHE A 271 13.90 4.23 -18.98
N VAL A 272 14.85 3.40 -18.53
CA VAL A 272 14.54 2.15 -17.81
C VAL A 272 13.92 2.43 -16.44
N GLU A 273 14.49 3.35 -15.67
CA GLU A 273 13.99 3.71 -14.32
C GLU A 273 12.59 4.32 -14.40
N ILE A 274 12.42 5.31 -15.29
CA ILE A 274 11.13 5.99 -15.52
C ILE A 274 10.09 4.99 -16.06
N GLY A 275 10.49 4.09 -16.96
CA GLY A 275 9.61 3.05 -17.50
C GLY A 275 9.16 2.03 -16.45
N LEU A 276 10.07 1.58 -15.58
CA LEU A 276 9.72 0.69 -14.47
C LEU A 276 8.79 1.37 -13.46
N TYR A 277 9.06 2.64 -13.15
CA TYR A 277 8.21 3.45 -12.29
C TYR A 277 6.81 3.65 -12.90
N MET A 278 6.71 3.93 -14.20
CA MET A 278 5.43 3.97 -14.92
C MET A 278 4.65 2.65 -14.80
N SER A 279 5.34 1.51 -14.99
CA SER A 279 4.73 0.18 -14.85
C SER A 279 4.17 -0.04 -13.45
N CYS A 280 4.90 0.39 -12.41
CA CYS A 280 4.43 0.34 -11.02
C CYS A 280 3.13 1.14 -10.83
N MET A 281 3.11 2.39 -11.31
CA MET A 281 1.97 3.28 -11.15
C MET A 281 0.73 2.78 -11.91
N LEU A 282 0.91 2.28 -13.14
CA LEU A 282 -0.17 1.70 -13.94
C LEU A 282 -0.72 0.42 -13.30
N THR A 283 0.16 -0.45 -12.79
CA THR A 283 -0.24 -1.67 -12.07
C THR A 283 -1.03 -1.32 -10.81
N GLN A 284 -0.60 -0.31 -10.07
CA GLN A 284 -1.30 0.16 -8.87
C GLN A 284 -2.75 0.61 -9.21
N ILE A 285 -2.92 1.43 -10.25
CA ILE A 285 -4.25 1.86 -10.73
C ILE A 285 -5.07 0.64 -11.17
N PHE A 286 -4.46 -0.24 -11.97
CA PHE A 286 -5.12 -1.44 -12.50
C PHE A 286 -5.66 -2.33 -11.39
N LEU A 287 -4.88 -2.58 -10.32
CA LEU A 287 -5.33 -3.40 -9.19
C LEU A 287 -6.61 -2.84 -8.56
N TYR A 288 -6.65 -1.55 -8.23
CA TYR A 288 -7.85 -0.92 -7.67
C TYR A 288 -9.07 -1.06 -8.59
N CYS A 289 -8.89 -0.80 -9.89
CA CYS A 289 -9.96 -0.91 -10.88
C CYS A 289 -10.43 -2.36 -11.03
N TRP A 290 -9.51 -3.32 -11.10
CA TRP A 290 -9.81 -4.74 -11.24
C TRP A 290 -10.61 -5.27 -10.06
N TYR A 291 -10.13 -5.05 -8.83
CA TYR A 291 -10.85 -5.52 -7.64
C TYR A 291 -12.21 -4.83 -7.46
N GLY A 292 -12.30 -3.53 -7.78
CA GLY A 292 -13.58 -2.83 -7.79
C GLY A 292 -14.57 -3.41 -8.81
N ASN A 293 -14.09 -3.76 -10.01
CA ASN A 293 -14.89 -4.39 -11.05
C ASN A 293 -15.38 -5.79 -10.65
N GLU A 294 -14.51 -6.62 -10.07
CA GLU A 294 -14.88 -7.96 -9.59
C GLU A 294 -15.99 -7.92 -8.53
N VAL A 295 -15.95 -6.94 -7.62
CA VAL A 295 -17.02 -6.75 -6.62
C VAL A 295 -18.33 -6.32 -7.29
N LYS A 296 -18.28 -5.54 -8.37
CA LYS A 296 -19.47 -5.08 -9.09
C LYS A 296 -20.13 -6.19 -9.93
N LEU A 297 -19.33 -7.11 -10.48
CA LEU A 297 -19.83 -8.18 -11.36
C LEU A 297 -20.50 -9.34 -10.61
N LYS A 298 -20.14 -9.53 -9.34
CA LYS A 298 -20.70 -10.58 -8.46
C LYS A 298 -22.02 -10.14 -7.84
#